data_AF-A0A832Q8N1-F1
#
_entry.id   AF-A0A832Q8N1-F1
#
_cell.length_a   1.000
_cell.length_b   1.000
_cell.length_c   1.000
_cell.angle_alpha   90.00
_cell.angle_beta   90.00
_cell.angle_gamma   90.00
#
_symmetry.space_group_name_H-M   'P 1'
#
loop_
_entity.id
_entity.type
_entity.pdbx_description
1 polymer ?
#
loop_
_entity_poly.entity_id
_entity_poly.type
_entity_poly.pdbx_seq_one_letter_code
_entity_poly.pdbx_strand_id
1 'polypeptide(L)'
;MNLSRQLHAVLLLALALLSAAAVHAADDATTAASERPLVLASLAPLYELTRPLLINTPVELRLLPDSPRSMQSHHSLFVLQAERFAEDFRRADAVLSLASVWSEDPLYTTAREFNIRVVAIDAGSPWSHARDGVALANSPVDGHRLLPVWLSLSNAMR
;
A
#
# COMPACT_ATOMS: atom_id res chain seq x y z
N MET A 1 15.80 -4.65 64.11
CA MET A 1 16.65 -3.91 63.15
C MET A 1 16.57 -4.39 61.69
N ASN A 2 15.87 -5.50 61.37
CA ASN A 2 15.83 -6.05 60.00
C ASN A 2 14.67 -5.55 59.13
N LEU A 3 13.54 -5.14 59.73
CA LEU A 3 12.33 -4.78 58.96
C LEU A 3 12.48 -3.47 58.19
N SER A 4 13.09 -2.45 58.80
CA SER A 4 13.35 -1.16 58.14
C SER A 4 14.30 -1.31 56.94
N ARG A 5 15.35 -2.13 57.06
CA ARG A 5 16.29 -2.41 55.95
C ARG A 5 15.62 -3.11 54.77
N GLN A 6 14.67 -4.01 55.02
CA GLN A 6 13.93 -4.69 53.97
C GLN A 6 12.93 -3.77 53.24
N LEU A 7 12.27 -2.83 53.94
CA LEU A 7 11.42 -1.83 53.28
C LEU A 7 12.23 -0.91 52.36
N HIS A 8 13.43 -0.48 52.75
CA HIS A 8 14.29 0.34 51.89
C HIS A 8 14.77 -0.43 50.66
N ALA A 9 15.10 -1.71 50.81
CA ALA A 9 15.53 -2.55 49.68
C ALA A 9 14.40 -2.75 48.66
N VAL A 10 13.16 -2.97 49.12
CA VAL A 10 11.99 -3.13 48.24
C VAL A 10 11.64 -1.81 47.55
N LEU A 11 11.73 -0.67 48.27
CA LEU A 11 11.47 0.64 47.69
C LEU A 11 12.51 1.02 46.61
N LEU A 12 13.79 0.71 46.85
CA LEU A 12 14.86 0.93 45.86
C LEU A 12 14.70 0.04 44.63
N LEU A 13 14.28 -1.21 44.81
CA LEU A 13 14.01 -2.13 43.69
C LEU A 13 12.79 -1.69 42.88
N ALA A 14 11.72 -1.25 43.54
CA ALA A 14 10.53 -0.72 42.86
C ALA A 14 10.83 0.57 42.08
N LEU A 15 11.66 1.45 42.63
CA LEU A 15 12.06 2.69 41.95
C LEU A 15 12.98 2.41 40.74
N ALA A 16 13.86 1.40 40.83
CA ALA A 16 14.71 0.96 39.73
C ALA A 16 13.91 0.28 38.59
N LEU A 17 12.86 -0.46 38.93
CA LEU A 17 11.96 -1.06 37.93
C LEU A 17 11.09 0.00 37.23
N LEU A 18 10.66 1.03 37.95
CA LEU A 18 9.89 2.14 37.37
C LEU A 18 10.72 3.00 36.40
N SER A 19 12.00 3.23 36.72
CA SER A 19 12.90 3.99 35.85
C SER A 19 13.34 3.19 34.62
N ALA A 20 13.50 1.87 34.71
CA ALA A 20 13.78 1.02 33.55
C ALA A 20 12.62 0.99 32.53
N ALA A 21 11.37 0.99 33.00
CA ALA A 21 10.20 1.04 32.12
C ALA A 21 10.07 2.39 31.38
N ALA A 22 10.42 3.50 32.04
CA ALA A 22 10.36 4.83 31.43
C ALA A 22 11.41 5.04 30.32
N VAL A 23 12.58 4.42 30.44
CA VAL A 23 13.64 4.49 29.42
C VAL A 23 13.28 3.69 28.18
N HIS A 24 12.63 2.52 28.33
CA HIS A 24 12.16 1.73 27.19
C HIS A 24 11.02 2.39 26.40
N ALA A 25 10.14 3.14 27.09
CA ALA A 25 9.07 3.89 26.44
C ALA A 25 9.54 5.16 25.71
N ALA A 26 10.73 5.69 26.06
CA ALA A 26 11.28 6.90 25.46
C ALA A 26 12.06 6.63 24.16
N ASP A 27 12.58 5.42 23.96
CA ASP A 27 13.34 5.04 22.76
C ASP A 27 12.44 4.91 21.51
N ASP A 28 11.19 4.45 21.70
CA ASP A 28 10.13 4.40 20.67
C ASP A 28 9.65 5.80 20.23
N ALA A 29 9.94 6.84 21.02
CA ALA A 29 9.61 8.24 20.72
C ALA A 29 10.73 8.98 19.98
N THR A 30 11.73 8.27 19.46
CA THR A 30 12.66 8.84 18.49
C THR A 30 11.89 9.08 17.19
N THR A 31 11.43 10.32 17.03
CA THR A 31 10.94 10.97 15.81
C THR A 31 11.53 10.38 14.53
N ALA A 32 10.96 9.28 14.06
CA ALA A 32 11.17 8.83 12.69
C ALA A 32 10.64 9.98 11.82
N ALA A 33 11.52 10.62 11.06
CA ALA A 33 11.08 11.49 9.99
C ALA A 33 10.12 10.64 9.14
N SER A 34 8.81 10.89 9.27
CA SER A 34 7.80 10.05 8.64
C SER A 34 8.04 10.13 7.14
N GLU A 35 8.57 9.05 6.56
CA GLU A 35 8.73 8.98 5.12
C GLU A 35 7.37 9.25 4.46
N ARG A 36 7.41 9.94 3.31
CA ARG A 36 6.19 10.27 2.58
C ARG A 36 5.49 8.97 2.18
N PRO A 37 4.16 8.85 2.41
CA PRO A 37 3.44 7.63 2.03
C PRO A 37 3.63 7.32 0.55
N LEU A 38 4.03 6.09 0.23
CA LEU A 38 4.29 5.66 -1.14
C LEU A 38 3.13 4.82 -1.68
N VAL A 39 2.57 5.27 -2.80
CA VAL A 39 1.58 4.54 -3.59
C VAL A 39 2.21 4.09 -4.90
N LEU A 40 2.13 2.78 -5.17
CA LEU A 40 2.59 2.21 -6.43
C LEU A 40 1.44 2.02 -7.41
N ALA A 41 1.69 2.24 -8.70
CA ALA A 41 0.78 1.92 -9.79
C ALA A 41 1.54 1.14 -10.86
N SER A 42 0.90 0.17 -11.50
CA SER A 42 1.48 -0.59 -12.62
C SER A 42 0.92 -0.17 -13.99
N LEU A 43 -0.32 0.27 -13.99
CA LEU A 43 -1.03 0.72 -15.18
C LEU A 43 -0.88 2.23 -15.35
N ALA A 44 -0.32 2.64 -16.48
CA ALA A 44 -0.17 4.06 -16.81
C ALA A 44 -1.49 4.86 -16.73
N PRO A 45 -2.65 4.35 -17.18
CA PRO A 45 -3.92 5.05 -16.99
C PRO A 45 -4.26 5.34 -15.53
N LEU A 46 -4.04 4.39 -14.62
CA LEU A 46 -4.29 4.58 -13.18
C LEU A 46 -3.33 5.63 -12.59
N TYR A 47 -2.06 5.55 -12.96
CA TYR A 47 -1.06 6.53 -12.55
C TYR A 47 -1.43 7.95 -13.02
N GLU A 48 -1.79 8.11 -14.29
CA GLU A 48 -2.12 9.40 -14.88
C GLU A 48 -3.41 10.01 -14.33
N LEU A 49 -4.42 9.18 -14.02
CA LEU A 49 -5.64 9.63 -13.36
C LEU A 49 -5.42 10.01 -11.89
N THR A 50 -4.52 9.30 -11.20
CA THR A 50 -4.27 9.52 -9.76
C THR A 50 -3.35 10.71 -9.51
N ARG A 51 -2.32 10.91 -10.34
CA ARG A 51 -1.32 11.99 -10.17
C ARG A 51 -1.93 13.38 -9.90
N PRO A 52 -2.92 13.88 -10.67
CA PRO A 52 -3.52 15.18 -10.39
C PRO A 52 -4.29 15.25 -9.07
N LEU A 53 -4.81 14.12 -8.56
CA LEU A 53 -5.55 14.06 -7.30
C LEU A 53 -4.63 14.22 -6.08
N LEU A 54 -3.33 13.97 -6.25
CA LEU A 54 -2.34 14.03 -5.18
C LEU A 54 -1.63 15.40 -5.09
N ILE A 55 -2.00 16.37 -5.92
CA ILE A 55 -1.47 17.73 -5.85
C ILE A 55 -1.73 18.31 -4.45
N ASN A 56 -0.72 18.92 -3.84
CA ASN A 56 -0.73 19.45 -2.46
C ASN A 56 -0.97 18.40 -1.37
N THR A 57 -0.73 17.11 -1.66
CA THR A 57 -0.69 16.04 -0.66
C THR A 57 0.76 15.58 -0.43
N PRO A 58 1.08 15.01 0.74
CA PRO A 58 2.42 14.46 0.99
C PRO A 58 2.65 13.09 0.33
N VAL A 59 1.67 12.55 -0.41
CA VAL A 59 1.72 11.19 -0.97
C VAL A 59 2.64 11.15 -2.19
N GLU A 60 3.60 10.23 -2.19
CA GLU A 60 4.42 9.90 -3.36
C GLU A 60 3.68 8.86 -4.21
N LEU A 61 3.56 9.13 -5.51
CA LEU A 61 3.02 8.18 -6.48
C LEU A 61 4.12 7.74 -7.44
N ARG A 62 4.27 6.43 -7.64
CA ARG A 62 5.29 5.86 -8.52
C ARG A 62 4.66 4.87 -9.50
N LEU A 63 4.99 5.03 -10.78
CA LEU A 63 4.67 4.05 -11.81
C LEU A 63 5.77 2.97 -11.86
N LEU A 64 5.38 1.71 -11.84
CA LEU A 64 6.27 0.56 -12.00
C LEU A 64 5.89 -0.28 -13.23
N PRO A 65 6.87 -0.68 -14.07
CA PRO A 65 8.13 0.04 -14.23
C PRO A 65 7.86 1.50 -14.65
N ASP A 66 8.87 2.35 -14.52
CA ASP A 66 8.85 3.77 -14.92
C ASP A 66 8.36 4.02 -16.36
N SER A 67 8.55 3.05 -17.24
CA SER A 67 8.02 3.00 -18.60
C SER A 67 6.70 2.23 -18.66
N PRO A 68 5.62 2.78 -19.26
CA PRO A 68 4.35 2.07 -19.41
C PRO A 68 4.52 0.71 -20.10
N ARG A 69 3.81 -0.30 -19.60
CA ARG A 69 3.82 -1.66 -20.16
C ARG A 69 2.41 -2.15 -20.42
N SER A 70 2.28 -3.08 -21.36
CA SER A 70 0.99 -3.71 -21.64
C SER A 70 0.55 -4.59 -20.46
N MET A 71 -0.76 -4.71 -20.25
CA MET A 71 -1.35 -5.56 -19.20
C MET A 71 -0.82 -6.99 -19.27
N GLN A 72 -0.71 -7.54 -20.49
CA GLN A 72 -0.25 -8.91 -20.75
C GLN A 72 1.18 -9.16 -20.27
N SER A 73 2.02 -8.12 -20.18
CA SER A 73 3.39 -8.26 -19.71
C SER A 73 3.55 -8.21 -18.18
N HIS A 74 2.51 -7.82 -17.45
CA HIS A 74 2.59 -7.60 -15.99
C HIS A 74 2.94 -8.86 -15.22
N HIS A 75 2.40 -10.02 -15.63
CA HIS A 75 2.77 -11.28 -14.99
C HIS A 75 4.29 -11.54 -15.11
N SER A 76 4.85 -11.39 -16.32
CA SER A 76 6.31 -11.58 -16.51
C SER A 76 7.13 -10.56 -15.73
N LEU A 77 6.68 -9.30 -15.64
CA LEU A 77 7.40 -8.25 -14.94
C LEU A 77 7.35 -8.42 -13.42
N PHE A 78 6.18 -8.67 -12.84
CA PHE A 78 6.00 -8.65 -11.40
C PHE A 78 6.11 -10.02 -10.75
N VAL A 79 5.82 -11.11 -11.46
CA VAL A 79 5.98 -12.45 -10.89
C VAL A 79 7.37 -13.00 -11.16
N LEU A 80 7.89 -12.86 -12.39
CA LEU A 80 9.20 -13.47 -12.75
C LEU A 80 10.40 -12.56 -12.46
N GLN A 81 10.18 -11.24 -12.35
CA GLN A 81 11.23 -10.25 -12.12
C GLN A 81 10.95 -9.39 -10.89
N ALA A 82 10.21 -9.94 -9.91
CA ALA A 82 9.80 -9.25 -8.68
C ALA A 82 10.97 -8.54 -7.98
N GLU A 83 12.14 -9.20 -7.91
CA GLU A 83 13.29 -8.70 -7.15
C GLU A 83 13.80 -7.38 -7.68
N ARG A 84 13.58 -7.09 -8.97
CA ARG A 84 13.92 -5.81 -9.59
C ARG A 84 13.21 -4.63 -8.92
N PHE A 85 12.07 -4.87 -8.29
CA PHE A 85 11.21 -3.87 -7.65
C PHE A 85 11.15 -4.05 -6.12
N ALA A 86 12.01 -4.89 -5.53
CA ALA A 86 11.94 -5.24 -4.11
C ALA A 86 12.04 -4.03 -3.17
N GLU A 87 12.86 -3.03 -3.49
CA GLU A 87 12.94 -1.77 -2.72
C GLU A 87 11.61 -1.00 -2.74
N ASP A 88 11.00 -0.88 -3.92
CA ASP A 88 9.70 -0.23 -4.07
C ASP A 88 8.63 -0.97 -3.27
N PHE A 89 8.58 -2.29 -3.37
CA PHE A 89 7.59 -3.10 -2.66
C PHE A 89 7.78 -3.06 -1.15
N ARG A 90 9.02 -3.11 -0.66
CA ARG A 90 9.32 -2.99 0.78
C ARG A 90 8.89 -1.65 1.37
N ARG A 91 8.97 -0.57 0.57
CA ARG A 91 8.61 0.78 1.00
C ARG A 91 7.13 1.14 0.78
N ALA A 92 6.42 0.42 -0.09
CA ALA A 92 5.06 0.77 -0.47
C ALA A 92 4.07 0.71 0.70
N ASP A 93 3.31 1.79 0.91
CA ASP A 93 2.18 1.82 1.84
C ASP A 93 0.92 1.29 1.17
N ALA A 94 0.76 1.57 -0.13
CA ALA A 94 -0.36 1.07 -0.91
C ALA A 94 0.02 0.80 -2.38
N VAL A 95 -0.82 0.01 -3.04
CA VAL A 95 -0.80 -0.16 -4.49
C VAL A 95 -2.17 0.14 -5.07
N LEU A 96 -2.19 0.78 -6.24
CA LEU A 96 -3.39 0.91 -7.06
C LEU A 96 -3.56 -0.36 -7.88
N SER A 97 -4.70 -1.02 -7.74
CA SER A 97 -5.05 -2.22 -8.49
C SER A 97 -6.35 -2.05 -9.24
N LEU A 98 -6.61 -3.00 -10.15
CA LEU A 98 -7.92 -3.18 -10.78
C LEU A 98 -8.50 -4.56 -10.46
N ALA A 99 -8.29 -5.10 -9.26
CA ALA A 99 -8.60 -6.49 -8.94
C ALA A 99 -10.08 -6.89 -9.21
N SER A 100 -11.04 -5.96 -9.05
CA SER A 100 -12.46 -6.20 -9.40
C SER A 100 -12.71 -6.31 -10.92
N VAL A 101 -11.86 -5.68 -11.74
CA VAL A 101 -11.96 -5.58 -13.20
C VAL A 101 -10.97 -6.49 -13.93
N TRP A 102 -9.86 -6.81 -13.30
CA TRP A 102 -8.76 -7.59 -13.81
C TRP A 102 -8.20 -8.42 -12.66
N SER A 103 -8.76 -9.62 -12.50
CA SER A 103 -8.44 -10.55 -11.40
C SER A 103 -6.99 -11.03 -11.43
N GLU A 104 -6.34 -10.95 -12.58
CA GLU A 104 -4.97 -11.40 -12.80
C GLU A 104 -3.93 -10.29 -12.59
N ASP A 105 -4.32 -9.11 -12.05
CA ASP A 105 -3.38 -8.04 -11.69
C ASP A 105 -2.40 -8.53 -10.60
N PRO A 106 -1.10 -8.71 -10.93
CA PRO A 106 -0.15 -9.30 -10.00
C PRO A 106 0.38 -8.29 -8.98
N LEU A 107 0.19 -6.97 -9.19
CA LEU A 107 0.93 -5.95 -8.45
C LEU A 107 0.74 -6.06 -6.93
N TYR A 108 -0.50 -6.22 -6.48
CA TYR A 108 -0.80 -6.31 -5.06
C TYR A 108 -0.24 -7.58 -4.43
N THR A 109 -0.47 -8.73 -5.05
CA THR A 109 -0.01 -10.01 -4.52
C THR A 109 1.50 -10.04 -4.43
N THR A 110 2.20 -9.64 -5.50
CA THR A 110 3.66 -9.53 -5.50
C THR A 110 4.14 -8.53 -4.45
N ALA A 111 3.61 -7.31 -4.40
CA ALA A 111 4.06 -6.31 -3.41
C ALA A 111 3.90 -6.82 -1.97
N ARG A 112 2.82 -7.56 -1.70
CA ARG A 112 2.52 -8.10 -0.38
C ARG A 112 3.46 -9.24 0.04
N GLU A 113 4.07 -9.94 -0.91
CA GLU A 113 5.13 -10.92 -0.63
C GLU A 113 6.37 -10.26 -0.02
N PHE A 114 6.69 -9.01 -0.41
CA PHE A 114 7.80 -8.23 0.17
C PHE A 114 7.39 -7.40 1.39
N ASN A 115 6.14 -6.98 1.45
CA ASN A 115 5.63 -6.12 2.50
C ASN A 115 4.18 -6.47 2.86
N ILE A 116 4.00 -7.22 3.94
CA ILE A 116 2.68 -7.67 4.40
C ILE A 116 1.74 -6.51 4.79
N ARG A 117 2.28 -5.31 5.04
CA ARG A 117 1.54 -4.12 5.47
C ARG A 117 0.92 -3.34 4.30
N VAL A 118 1.33 -3.63 3.07
CA VAL A 118 0.85 -2.91 1.88
C VAL A 118 -0.67 -3.10 1.72
N VAL A 119 -1.36 -2.00 1.40
CA VAL A 119 -2.82 -2.00 1.18
C VAL A 119 -3.15 -1.97 -0.31
N ALA A 120 -4.13 -2.76 -0.73
CA ALA A 120 -4.70 -2.64 -2.08
C ALA A 120 -5.74 -1.54 -2.13
N ILE A 121 -5.60 -0.60 -3.07
CA ILE A 121 -6.63 0.35 -3.45
C ILE A 121 -7.18 -0.11 -4.81
N ASP A 122 -8.35 -0.75 -4.79
CA ASP A 122 -9.00 -1.22 -6.01
C ASP A 122 -9.77 -0.08 -6.69
N ALA A 123 -9.20 0.45 -7.79
CA ALA A 123 -9.78 1.55 -8.56
C ALA A 123 -11.00 1.15 -9.39
N GLY A 124 -11.31 -0.15 -9.50
CA GLY A 124 -12.56 -0.61 -10.10
C GLY A 124 -13.75 -0.57 -9.14
N SER A 125 -13.45 -0.53 -7.84
CA SER A 125 -14.44 -0.54 -6.77
C SER A 125 -14.84 0.88 -6.34
N PRO A 126 -16.11 1.11 -6.00
CA PRO A 126 -16.58 2.40 -5.53
C PRO A 126 -16.09 2.66 -4.10
N TRP A 127 -15.86 3.93 -3.75
CA TRP A 127 -15.46 4.33 -2.38
C TRP A 127 -16.53 4.02 -1.31
N SER A 128 -17.78 3.80 -1.72
CA SER A 128 -18.91 3.49 -0.84
C SER A 128 -19.71 2.32 -1.41
N HIS A 129 -20.14 1.41 -0.53
CA HIS A 129 -21.01 0.27 -0.88
C HIS A 129 -22.38 0.68 -1.42
N ALA A 130 -22.79 1.93 -1.26
CA ALA A 130 -24.05 2.45 -1.81
C ALA A 130 -23.94 2.89 -3.29
N ARG A 131 -22.75 2.81 -3.89
CA ARG A 131 -22.50 3.21 -5.29
C ARG A 131 -22.09 1.98 -6.10
N ASP A 132 -22.34 2.06 -7.40
CA ASP A 132 -21.81 1.08 -8.35
C ASP A 132 -20.34 1.38 -8.69
N GLY A 133 -19.55 0.33 -8.91
CA GLY A 133 -18.19 0.44 -9.44
C GLY A 133 -18.15 0.87 -10.91
N VAL A 134 -17.02 0.61 -11.55
CA VAL A 134 -16.89 0.88 -12.99
C VAL A 134 -17.80 -0.04 -13.81
N ALA A 135 -18.38 0.49 -14.88
CA ALA A 135 -19.21 -0.28 -15.78
C ALA A 135 -18.34 -1.22 -16.64
N LEU A 136 -18.74 -2.49 -16.72
CA LEU A 136 -18.07 -3.52 -17.50
C LEU A 136 -18.81 -3.74 -18.82
N ALA A 137 -18.06 -3.93 -19.91
CA ALA A 137 -18.59 -4.26 -21.21
C ALA A 137 -17.95 -5.56 -21.72
N ASN A 138 -18.71 -6.32 -22.50
CA ASN A 138 -18.21 -7.52 -23.18
C ASN A 138 -18.01 -7.22 -24.67
N SER A 139 -17.00 -7.83 -25.26
CA SER A 139 -16.75 -7.78 -26.70
C SER A 139 -17.96 -8.34 -27.46
N PRO A 140 -18.50 -7.62 -28.46
CA PRO A 140 -19.59 -8.14 -29.28
C PRO A 140 -19.15 -9.27 -30.24
N VAL A 141 -17.84 -9.48 -30.41
CA VAL A 141 -17.28 -10.47 -31.34
C VAL A 141 -17.21 -11.86 -30.70
N ASP A 142 -16.76 -11.92 -29.46
CA ASP A 142 -16.35 -13.16 -28.79
C ASP A 142 -16.71 -13.19 -27.29
N GLY A 143 -17.41 -12.16 -26.79
CA GLY A 143 -18.01 -12.16 -25.45
C GLY A 143 -17.04 -11.95 -24.28
N HIS A 144 -15.73 -11.81 -24.53
CA HIS A 144 -14.75 -11.57 -23.47
C HIS A 144 -14.95 -10.18 -22.84
N ARG A 145 -14.62 -10.05 -21.54
CA ARG A 145 -14.67 -8.77 -20.83
C ARG A 145 -13.63 -7.81 -21.39
N LEU A 146 -14.06 -6.60 -21.75
CA LEU A 146 -13.16 -5.52 -22.16
C LEU A 146 -12.46 -4.93 -20.94
N LEU A 147 -11.16 -5.25 -20.80
CA LEU A 147 -10.32 -4.80 -19.69
C LEU A 147 -9.97 -3.31 -19.67
N PRO A 148 -9.84 -2.57 -20.80
CA PRO A 148 -9.51 -1.14 -20.80
C PRO A 148 -10.66 -0.23 -20.31
N VAL A 149 -11.13 -0.42 -19.08
CA VAL A 149 -12.30 0.28 -18.52
C VAL A 149 -12.14 1.80 -18.48
N TRP A 150 -10.91 2.31 -18.40
CA TRP A 150 -10.57 3.74 -18.39
C TRP A 150 -10.81 4.43 -19.74
N LEU A 151 -11.02 3.70 -20.84
CA LEU A 151 -11.37 4.29 -22.13
C LEU A 151 -12.81 4.83 -22.17
N SER A 152 -13.65 4.41 -21.21
CA SER A 152 -14.95 5.04 -20.98
C SER A 152 -14.77 6.25 -20.09
N LEU A 153 -15.12 7.44 -20.59
CA LEU A 153 -15.10 8.67 -19.79
C LEU A 153 -15.97 8.55 -18.53
N SER A 154 -17.09 7.84 -18.61
CA SER A 154 -17.96 7.61 -17.46
C SER A 154 -17.30 6.73 -16.39
N ASN A 155 -16.41 5.82 -16.77
CA ASN A 155 -15.64 5.03 -15.81
C ASN A 155 -14.45 5.82 -15.26
N ALA A 156 -13.76 6.61 -16.08
CA ALA A 156 -12.62 7.40 -15.65
C ALA A 156 -12.97 8.48 -14.60
N MET A 157 -14.25 8.88 -14.53
CA MET A 157 -14.76 9.85 -13.55
C MET A 157 -15.20 9.22 -12.22
N ARG A 158 -15.26 7.88 -12.12
CA ARG A 158 -15.66 7.17 -10.90
C ARG A 158 -14.49 6.99 -9.96
#